data_AF-E3S2K7-F1
#
_entry.id   AF-E3S2K7-F1
#
_cell.length_a   1.000
_cell.length_b   1.000
_cell.length_c   1.000
_cell.angle_alpha   90.00
_cell.angle_beta   90.00
_cell.angle_gamma   90.00
#
_symmetry.space_group_name_H-M   'P 1'
#
loop_
_entity.id
_entity.type
_entity.pdbx_description
1 polymer ?
#
loop_
_entity_poly.entity_id
_entity_poly.type
_entity_poly.pdbx_seq_one_letter_code
_entity_poly.pdbx_strand_id
1 'polypeptide(L)'
;MSQEAIVHAYRHLYRHSLRAVQFSKPARYTLRNRIRLAFRRGSATEFEPQKVQNTIEFLQYATKENGLEHKIVKNLLFVWWVQETGGRTRNYQSRTMTRDELEIKTTAYDTFNHNIRMLNESMGICLPSMTLRDPN
;
A
#
# COMPACT_ATOMS: atom_id res chain seq x y z
N MET A 1 -7.82 15.33 -17.02
CA MET A 1 -7.49 13.92 -17.26
C MET A 1 -8.77 13.13 -17.47
N SER A 2 -8.81 12.18 -18.42
CA SER A 2 -10.03 11.39 -18.65
C SER A 2 -10.21 10.34 -17.53
N GLN A 3 -11.45 10.14 -17.10
CA GLN A 3 -11.82 9.12 -16.10
C GLN A 3 -11.37 7.71 -16.54
N GLU A 4 -11.34 7.47 -17.85
CA GLU A 4 -10.82 6.26 -18.47
C GLU A 4 -9.35 5.99 -18.14
N ALA A 5 -8.47 7.01 -18.22
CA ALA A 5 -7.05 6.87 -17.90
C ALA A 5 -6.81 6.40 -16.46
N ILE A 6 -7.59 6.92 -15.51
CA ILE A 6 -7.51 6.53 -14.09
C ILE A 6 -7.94 5.07 -13.90
N VAL A 7 -9.01 4.64 -14.59
CA VAL A 7 -9.48 3.25 -14.56
C VAL A 7 -8.44 2.31 -15.16
N HIS A 8 -7.79 2.70 -16.25
CA HIS A 8 -6.69 1.92 -16.84
C HIS A 8 -5.51 1.82 -15.88
N ALA A 9 -5.07 2.93 -15.28
CA ALA A 9 -4.00 2.93 -14.29
C ALA A 9 -4.28 1.98 -13.13
N TYR A 10 -5.50 2.05 -12.56
CA TYR A 10 -5.93 1.10 -11.52
C TYR A 10 -5.82 -0.35 -11.97
N ARG A 11 -6.32 -0.68 -13.17
CA ARG A 11 -6.29 -2.05 -13.72
C ARG A 11 -4.86 -2.53 -13.95
N HIS A 12 -3.99 -1.70 -14.49
CA HIS A 12 -2.59 -2.05 -14.76
C HIS A 12 -1.82 -2.28 -13.47
N LEU A 13 -1.87 -1.32 -12.53
CA LEU A 13 -1.23 -1.46 -11.22
C LEU A 13 -1.72 -2.74 -10.53
N TYR A 14 -3.03 -2.96 -10.47
CA TYR A 14 -3.58 -4.16 -9.84
C TYR A 14 -3.05 -5.46 -10.46
N ARG A 15 -3.04 -5.58 -11.79
CA ARG A 15 -2.54 -6.79 -12.48
C ARG A 15 -1.05 -7.01 -12.23
N HIS A 16 -0.23 -5.98 -12.32
CA HIS A 16 1.21 -6.09 -12.11
C HIS A 16 1.54 -6.38 -10.64
N SER A 17 0.82 -5.77 -9.70
CA SER A 17 1.03 -6.05 -8.28
C SER A 17 0.66 -7.49 -7.92
N LEU A 18 -0.41 -8.06 -8.52
CA LEU A 18 -0.76 -9.48 -8.31
C LEU A 18 0.36 -10.44 -8.75
N ARG A 19 1.02 -10.14 -9.88
CA ARG A 19 2.17 -10.91 -10.38
C ARG A 19 3.38 -10.75 -9.46
N ALA A 20 3.67 -9.53 -9.00
CA ALA A 20 4.78 -9.25 -8.08
C ALA A 20 4.68 -10.05 -6.77
N VAL A 21 3.46 -10.30 -6.29
CA VAL A 21 3.21 -11.10 -5.08
C VAL A 21 2.97 -12.58 -5.36
N GLN A 22 3.13 -13.01 -6.61
CA GLN A 22 2.87 -14.38 -7.09
C GLN A 22 1.50 -14.92 -6.67
N PHE A 23 0.49 -14.05 -6.62
CA PHE A 23 -0.87 -14.39 -6.18
C PHE A 23 -0.95 -15.08 -4.80
N SER A 24 0.07 -14.87 -3.94
CA SER A 24 0.17 -15.50 -2.63
C SER A 24 -0.87 -14.96 -1.64
N LYS A 25 -1.27 -15.80 -0.68
CA LYS A 25 -2.10 -15.41 0.46
C LYS A 25 -1.19 -15.20 1.68
N PRO A 26 -1.42 -14.18 2.53
CA PRO A 26 -2.49 -13.17 2.45
C PRO A 26 -2.19 -11.97 1.54
N ALA A 27 -0.96 -11.85 1.03
CA ALA A 27 -0.42 -10.71 0.29
C ALA A 27 -1.36 -10.14 -0.79
N ARG A 28 -1.96 -10.99 -1.64
CA ARG A 28 -2.86 -10.54 -2.72
C ARG A 28 -4.09 -9.77 -2.20
N TYR A 29 -4.59 -10.12 -1.02
CA TYR A 29 -5.76 -9.48 -0.43
C TYR A 29 -5.38 -8.15 0.20
N THR A 30 -4.30 -8.12 0.98
CA THR A 30 -3.73 -6.89 1.56
C THR A 30 -3.44 -5.86 0.46
N LEU A 31 -2.74 -6.29 -0.58
CA LEU A 31 -2.39 -5.46 -1.73
C LEU A 31 -3.63 -4.87 -2.44
N ARG A 32 -4.61 -5.73 -2.74
CA ARG A 32 -5.87 -5.31 -3.36
C ARG A 32 -6.57 -4.25 -2.53
N ASN A 33 -6.66 -4.46 -1.21
CA ASN A 33 -7.33 -3.53 -0.32
C ASN A 33 -6.63 -2.17 -0.31
N ARG A 34 -5.28 -2.16 -0.30
CA ARG A 34 -4.46 -0.94 -0.31
C ARG A 34 -4.56 -0.17 -1.62
N ILE A 35 -4.48 -0.84 -2.77
CA ILE A 35 -4.67 -0.19 -4.08
C ILE A 35 -6.09 0.38 -4.18
N ARG A 36 -7.11 -0.38 -3.79
CA ARG A 36 -8.50 0.12 -3.80
C ARG A 36 -8.68 1.34 -2.90
N LEU A 37 -8.08 1.32 -1.71
CA LEU A 37 -8.15 2.44 -0.78
C LEU A 37 -7.49 3.68 -1.39
N ALA A 38 -6.30 3.54 -1.97
CA ALA A 38 -5.56 4.64 -2.59
C ALA A 38 -6.37 5.29 -3.72
N PHE A 39 -6.96 4.50 -4.62
CA PHE A 39 -7.79 5.04 -5.71
C PHE A 39 -9.15 5.59 -5.26
N ARG A 40 -9.66 5.17 -4.10
CA ARG A 40 -10.92 5.69 -3.53
C ARG A 40 -10.72 7.00 -2.77
N ARG A 41 -9.59 7.15 -2.07
CA ARG A 41 -9.27 8.33 -1.26
C ARG A 41 -8.47 9.38 -2.04
N GLY A 42 -7.73 8.97 -3.06
CA GLY A 42 -6.93 9.86 -3.90
C GLY A 42 -7.80 10.74 -4.79
N SER A 43 -7.28 11.92 -5.12
CA SER A 43 -7.92 12.86 -6.04
C SER A 43 -7.48 12.62 -7.49
N ALA A 44 -8.37 12.90 -8.45
CA ALA A 44 -8.02 12.90 -9.87
C ALA A 44 -6.91 13.91 -10.22
N THR A 45 -6.73 14.95 -9.38
CA THR A 45 -5.65 15.95 -9.54
C THR A 45 -4.27 15.41 -9.17
N GLU A 46 -4.19 14.32 -8.39
CA GLU A 46 -2.94 13.68 -7.98
C GLU A 46 -2.47 12.63 -8.99
N PHE A 47 -3.24 12.41 -10.06
CA PHE A 47 -2.93 11.41 -11.06
C PHE A 47 -1.79 11.87 -11.98
N GLU A 48 -0.64 11.20 -11.84
CA GLU A 48 0.53 11.39 -12.69
C GLU A 48 0.83 10.11 -13.49
N PRO A 49 0.65 10.11 -14.83
CA PRO A 49 0.88 8.92 -15.66
C PRO A 49 2.29 8.36 -15.55
N GLN A 50 3.29 9.24 -15.45
CA GLN A 50 4.69 8.83 -15.35
C GLN A 50 4.93 8.03 -14.06
N LYS A 51 4.38 8.46 -12.92
CA LYS A 51 4.49 7.72 -11.66
C LYS A 51 3.84 6.35 -11.74
N VAL A 52 2.70 6.24 -12.43
CA VAL A 52 2.05 4.95 -12.68
C VAL A 52 2.94 4.04 -13.51
N GLN A 53 3.54 4.55 -14.58
CA GLN A 53 4.43 3.78 -15.44
C GLN A 53 5.68 3.29 -14.69
N ASN A 54 6.35 4.18 -13.95
CA ASN A 54 7.51 3.83 -13.12
C ASN A 54 7.13 2.77 -12.06
N THR A 55 5.93 2.88 -11.47
CA THR A 55 5.44 1.88 -10.51
C THR A 55 5.17 0.53 -11.16
N ILE A 56 4.64 0.51 -12.39
CA ILE A 56 4.46 -0.73 -13.16
C ILE A 56 5.82 -1.38 -13.43
N GLU A 57 6.82 -0.61 -13.81
CA GLU A 57 8.18 -1.12 -14.05
C GLU A 57 8.81 -1.68 -12.77
N PHE A 58 8.73 -0.95 -11.66
CA PHE A 58 9.15 -1.41 -10.34
C PHE A 58 8.52 -2.76 -9.96
N LEU A 59 7.21 -2.93 -10.19
CA LEU A 59 6.51 -4.18 -9.93
C LEU A 59 6.92 -5.32 -10.88
N GLN A 60 7.32 -4.99 -12.12
CA GLN A 60 7.86 -5.98 -13.04
C GLN A 60 9.22 -6.48 -12.55
N TYR A 61 10.12 -5.61 -12.09
CA TYR A 61 11.38 -6.03 -11.46
C TYR A 61 11.15 -6.90 -10.22
N ALA A 62 10.21 -6.51 -9.36
CA ALA A 62 9.80 -7.31 -8.20
C ALA A 62 9.26 -8.71 -8.55
N THR A 63 8.79 -8.90 -9.79
CA THR A 63 8.32 -10.19 -10.31
C THR A 63 9.46 -11.01 -10.90
N LYS A 64 10.38 -10.37 -11.64
CA LYS A 64 11.46 -11.03 -12.38
C LYS A 64 12.54 -11.59 -11.46
N GLU A 65 12.91 -10.85 -10.42
CA GLU A 65 14.06 -11.17 -9.57
C GLU A 65 13.71 -11.07 -8.09
N ASN A 66 14.43 -11.81 -7.25
CA ASN A 66 14.38 -11.65 -5.79
C ASN A 66 15.28 -10.49 -5.32
N GLY A 67 15.15 -9.35 -6.02
CA GLY A 67 15.93 -8.14 -5.83
C GLY A 67 15.40 -7.24 -4.72
N LEU A 68 15.82 -5.97 -4.74
CA LEU A 68 15.42 -4.99 -3.75
C LEU A 68 13.92 -4.67 -3.84
N GLU A 69 13.38 -4.54 -5.05
CA GLU A 69 11.98 -4.26 -5.34
C GLU A 69 11.09 -5.37 -4.77
N HIS A 70 11.48 -6.64 -4.95
CA HIS A 70 10.77 -7.77 -4.37
C HIS A 70 10.75 -7.70 -2.84
N LYS A 71 11.92 -7.44 -2.21
CA LYS A 71 12.03 -7.33 -0.76
C LYS A 71 11.21 -6.15 -0.22
N ILE A 72 11.21 -5.01 -0.91
CA ILE A 72 10.38 -3.85 -0.55
C ILE A 72 8.90 -4.22 -0.60
N VAL A 73 8.41 -4.78 -1.72
CA VAL A 73 7.00 -5.17 -1.86
C VAL A 73 6.59 -6.17 -0.77
N LYS A 74 7.42 -7.18 -0.52
CA LYS A 74 7.20 -8.19 0.53
C LYS A 74 7.07 -7.55 1.91
N ASN A 75 7.99 -6.66 2.26
CA ASN A 75 8.00 -6.01 3.57
C ASN A 75 6.81 -5.05 3.74
N LEU A 76 6.47 -4.27 2.70
CA LEU A 76 5.28 -3.42 2.72
C LEU A 76 4.02 -4.22 3.02
N LEU A 77 3.85 -5.37 2.34
CA LEU A 77 2.69 -6.22 2.53
C LEU A 77 2.63 -6.86 3.90
N PHE A 78 3.79 -7.23 4.45
CA PHE A 78 3.88 -7.73 5.82
C PHE A 78 3.40 -6.66 6.82
N VAL A 79 3.93 -5.43 6.72
CA VAL A 79 3.55 -4.32 7.61
C VAL A 79 2.07 -3.98 7.47
N TRP A 80 1.56 -3.85 6.24
CA TRP A 80 0.14 -3.57 6.00
C TRP A 80 -0.78 -4.67 6.53
N TRP A 81 -0.37 -5.94 6.40
CA TRP A 81 -1.12 -7.06 6.93
C TRP A 81 -1.15 -7.05 8.46
N VAL A 82 -0.02 -6.79 9.11
CA VAL A 82 0.06 -6.65 10.58
C VAL A 82 -0.81 -5.48 11.05
N GLN A 83 -0.76 -4.34 10.37
CA GLN A 83 -1.57 -3.17 10.68
C GLN A 83 -3.08 -3.47 10.62
N GLU A 84 -3.54 -4.18 9.58
CA GLU A 84 -4.95 -4.53 9.40
C GLU A 84 -5.43 -5.62 10.37
N THR A 85 -4.55 -6.57 10.72
CA THR A 85 -4.93 -7.75 11.54
C THR A 85 -4.64 -7.60 13.03
N GLY A 86 -3.92 -6.55 13.44
CA GLY A 86 -3.45 -6.38 14.83
C GLY A 86 -2.27 -7.30 15.19
N GLY A 87 -1.61 -7.90 14.19
CA GLY A 87 -0.48 -8.81 14.38
C GLY A 87 -0.84 -10.10 15.13
N ARG A 88 0.14 -10.66 15.87
CA ARG A 88 -0.02 -11.88 16.68
C ARG A 88 -0.92 -11.69 17.91
N THR A 89 -1.31 -10.46 18.21
CA THR A 89 -1.97 -10.06 19.47
C THR A 89 -3.47 -9.82 19.28
N ARG A 90 -4.08 -10.36 18.23
CA ARG A 90 -5.51 -10.20 17.89
C ARG A 90 -6.45 -10.56 19.05
N ASN A 91 -6.01 -11.44 19.96
CA ASN A 91 -6.75 -11.85 21.14
C ASN A 91 -6.89 -10.75 22.22
N TYR A 92 -6.14 -9.63 22.12
CA TYR A 92 -6.24 -8.50 23.05
C TYR A 92 -7.30 -7.46 22.64
N GLN A 93 -7.93 -7.62 21.47
CA GLN A 93 -8.89 -6.66 20.91
C GLN A 93 -10.33 -6.81 21.46
N SER A 94 -10.59 -7.73 22.40
CA SER A 94 -11.91 -7.82 23.04
C SER A 94 -12.17 -6.69 24.05
N ARG A 95 -11.12 -5.96 24.45
CA ARG A 95 -11.23 -4.78 25.31
C ARG A 95 -11.33 -3.51 24.48
N THR A 96 -12.25 -2.61 24.84
CA THR A 96 -12.25 -1.23 24.35
C THR A 96 -10.90 -0.58 24.63
N MET A 97 -10.21 -0.17 23.56
CA MET A 97 -8.92 0.53 23.68
C MET A 97 -9.15 1.91 24.30
N THR A 98 -8.24 2.34 25.16
CA THR A 98 -8.26 3.72 25.65
C THR A 98 -7.95 4.70 24.52
N ARG A 99 -8.26 5.98 24.72
CA ARG A 99 -7.94 7.03 23.76
C ARG A 99 -6.44 7.05 23.42
N ASP A 100 -5.58 6.93 24.44
CA ASP A 100 -4.13 6.92 24.29
C ASP A 100 -3.65 5.70 23.51
N GLU A 101 -4.22 4.52 23.78
CA GLU A 101 -3.92 3.29 23.03
C GLU A 101 -4.32 3.41 21.56
N LEU A 102 -5.45 4.06 21.26
CA LEU A 102 -5.91 4.34 19.90
C LEU A 102 -4.98 5.33 19.19
N GLU A 103 -4.52 6.37 19.88
CA GLU A 103 -3.58 7.36 19.36
C GLU A 103 -2.22 6.72 19.04
N ILE A 104 -1.69 5.89 19.94
CA ILE A 104 -0.45 5.14 19.72
C ILE A 104 -0.59 4.20 18.52
N LYS A 105 -1.71 3.46 18.42
CA LYS A 105 -1.97 2.57 17.28
C LYS A 105 -2.02 3.34 15.95
N THR A 106 -2.55 4.56 15.97
CA THR A 106 -2.67 5.41 14.78
C THR A 106 -1.31 5.97 14.36
N THR A 107 -0.53 6.47 15.31
CA THR A 107 0.75 7.15 15.07
C THR A 107 1.93 6.18 14.86
N ALA A 108 1.83 4.93 15.31
CA ALA A 108 2.89 3.92 15.21
C ALA A 108 3.40 3.67 13.77
N TYR A 109 2.59 3.97 12.75
CA TYR A 109 2.95 3.77 11.34
C TYR A 109 3.29 5.08 10.62
N ASP A 110 3.36 6.22 11.30
CA ASP A 110 3.58 7.52 10.66
C ASP A 110 4.98 7.61 10.01
N THR A 111 6.04 7.20 10.71
CA THR A 111 7.39 7.15 10.15
C THR A 111 7.46 6.20 8.95
N PHE A 112 6.79 5.05 9.02
CA PHE A 112 6.72 4.09 7.93
C PHE A 112 6.06 4.68 6.69
N ASN A 113 4.91 5.34 6.86
CA ASN A 113 4.21 6.01 5.76
C ASN A 113 5.01 7.18 5.18
N HIS A 114 5.69 7.93 6.03
CA HIS A 114 6.58 9.00 5.60
C HIS A 114 7.71 8.45 4.73
N ASN A 115 8.34 7.35 5.13
CA ASN A 115 9.38 6.70 4.33
C ASN A 115 8.87 6.20 2.97
N ILE A 116 7.63 5.69 2.89
CA ILE A 116 7.01 5.33 1.61
C ILE A 116 6.82 6.57 0.74
N ARG A 117 6.40 7.70 1.33
CA ARG A 117 6.27 8.97 0.59
C ARG A 117 7.61 9.43 0.04
N MET A 118 8.67 9.40 0.86
CA MET A 118 10.02 9.73 0.42
C MET A 118 10.53 8.81 -0.70
N LEU A 119 10.22 7.52 -0.63
CA LEU A 119 10.53 6.55 -1.69
C LEU A 119 9.76 6.87 -2.99
N ASN A 120 8.48 7.21 -2.87
CA ASN A 120 7.65 7.61 -4.00
C ASN A 120 8.21 8.87 -4.67
N GLU A 121 8.65 9.85 -3.88
CA GLU A 121 9.24 11.09 -4.38
C GLU A 121 10.60 10.84 -5.06
N SER A 122 11.47 10.04 -4.45
CA SER A 122 12.82 9.79 -4.99
C SER A 122 12.83 8.95 -6.26
N MET A 123 11.96 7.94 -6.35
CA MET A 123 11.88 7.07 -7.53
C MET A 123 10.82 7.52 -8.54
N GLY A 124 10.05 8.55 -8.23
CA GLY A 124 8.90 8.95 -9.01
C GLY A 124 7.91 7.81 -9.19
N ILE A 125 7.56 7.09 -8.11
CA ILE A 125 6.57 6.01 -8.08
C ILE A 125 5.37 6.41 -7.20
N CYS A 126 4.31 5.59 -7.18
CA CYS A 126 3.07 5.88 -6.46
C CYS A 126 2.57 4.69 -5.63
N LEU A 127 3.44 4.15 -4.76
CA LEU A 127 3.03 3.12 -3.81
C LEU A 127 2.08 3.70 -2.75
N PRO A 128 1.06 2.94 -2.28
CA PRO A 128 0.15 3.42 -1.24
C PRO A 128 0.88 3.79 0.06
N SER A 129 0.87 5.08 0.43
CA SER A 129 1.53 5.58 1.65
C SER A 129 0.53 5.98 2.76
N MET A 130 -0.74 5.59 2.64
CA MET A 130 -1.78 5.99 3.59
C MET A 130 -2.01 4.93 4.68
N THR A 131 -2.02 5.38 5.94
CA THR A 131 -2.71 4.68 7.02
C THR A 131 -4.22 4.73 6.77
N LEU A 132 -4.91 3.66 7.18
CA LEU A 132 -6.31 3.78 7.58
C LEU A 132 -6.33 4.68 8.82
N ARG A 133 -6.27 6.00 8.63
CA ARG A 133 -6.89 6.90 9.61
C ARG A 133 -8.37 6.55 9.53
N ASP A 134 -8.86 5.88 10.57
CA ASP A 134 -10.30 5.79 10.79
C ASP A 134 -10.77 7.25 10.89
N PRO A 135 -11.66 7.71 9.99
CA PRO A 135 -12.31 8.99 10.22
C PRO A 135 -13.07 8.84 11.53
N ASN A 136 -12.83 9.76 12.46
CA ASN A 136 -13.75 10.00 13.57
C ASN A 136 -15.16 10.23 13.02
#